data_AF-A0A399I9C9-F1
#
_entry.id   AF-A0A399I9C9-F1
#
_cell.length_a   1.000
_cell.length_b   1.000
_cell.length_c   1.000
_cell.angle_alpha   90.00
_cell.angle_beta   90.00
_cell.angle_gamma   90.00
#
_symmetry.space_group_name_H-M   'P 1'
#
loop_
_entity.id
_entity.type
_entity.pdbx_description
1 polymer ?
#
loop_
_entity_poly.entity_id
_entity_poly.type
_entity_poly.pdbx_seq_one_letter_code
_entity_poly.pdbx_strand_id
1 'polypeptide(L)'
;MTRVRKLIFTLISTATLFGCVAAPQVKYAVEAERVTTQALEPVMLESAELDNDIRTRFSSYLPETDATENLMNVIQTEIANTRRFTKVLLNSSEGDTYIIQPRIERIEGTVANIQSDPTRKRFTAKAKVRLDVLFINQKNQKELVKSFYDDRKLEDRVSAKGQLSAEQKQEYYRRAINTAFRSAADQLGNGFNPSYEMGIVSKVSGRIAYVQINTSRLLKMPKKQQAVEVIDDDNRVLATIAELVIGDGSLSGKFYEKSGATVKEGAKVRAKVNGLSE
;
A
#
# COMPACT_ATOMS: atom_id res chain seq x y z
N MET A 1 19.32 -75.70 26.79
CA MET A 1 19.46 -75.32 28.22
C MET A 1 20.93 -74.98 28.44
N THR A 2 21.39 -73.84 28.94
CA THR A 2 20.78 -72.72 29.68
C THR A 2 21.89 -71.65 29.77
N ARG A 3 21.84 -70.59 28.95
CA ARG A 3 22.62 -69.35 29.15
C ARG A 3 21.84 -68.14 28.63
N VAL A 4 20.60 -68.01 29.07
CA VAL A 4 19.76 -66.82 28.87
C VAL A 4 19.43 -66.29 30.25
N ARG A 5 20.34 -65.49 30.83
CA ARG A 5 20.14 -64.63 32.03
C ARG A 5 21.52 -64.18 32.54
N LYS A 6 22.18 -63.26 31.82
CA LYS A 6 23.23 -62.34 32.34
C LYS A 6 23.86 -61.44 31.27
N LEU A 7 23.11 -61.06 30.24
CA LEU A 7 23.59 -60.15 29.18
C LEU A 7 22.50 -59.15 28.76
N ILE A 8 21.71 -58.68 29.73
CA ILE A 8 20.64 -57.68 29.53
C ILE A 8 21.08 -56.28 30.02
N PHE A 9 22.31 -56.11 30.49
CA PHE A 9 22.77 -54.81 31.05
C PHE A 9 23.99 -54.18 30.36
N THR A 10 24.33 -54.60 29.13
CA THR A 10 25.49 -54.04 28.43
C THR A 10 25.25 -53.89 26.92
N LEU A 11 24.08 -53.38 26.53
CA LEU A 11 23.79 -53.07 25.12
C LEU A 11 22.76 -51.93 24.94
N ILE A 12 22.72 -50.98 25.88
CA ILE A 12 21.87 -49.76 25.79
C ILE A 12 22.70 -48.46 25.84
N SER A 13 24.04 -48.50 25.99
CA SER A 13 24.86 -47.30 26.14
C SER A 13 25.82 -47.00 24.97
N THR A 14 25.61 -47.56 23.78
CA THR A 14 26.45 -47.30 22.59
C THR A 14 25.69 -46.92 21.32
N ALA A 15 24.42 -46.53 21.43
CA ALA A 15 23.65 -45.93 20.33
C ALA A 15 23.39 -44.42 20.53
N THR A 16 24.29 -43.71 21.22
CA THR A 16 24.28 -42.24 21.37
C THR A 16 25.33 -41.54 20.50
N LEU A 17 25.88 -42.23 19.51
CA LEU A 17 26.77 -41.63 18.52
C LEU A 17 26.28 -42.05 17.13
N PHE A 18 26.06 -41.04 16.27
CA PHE A 18 25.55 -41.10 14.89
C PHE A 18 24.03 -41.07 14.73
N GLY A 19 23.48 -39.87 14.55
CA GLY A 19 22.17 -39.71 13.89
C GLY A 19 21.29 -38.56 14.36
N CYS A 20 21.75 -37.32 14.31
CA CYS A 20 20.85 -36.19 14.03
C CYS A 20 21.56 -35.28 13.04
N VAL A 21 21.29 -35.59 11.78
CA VAL A 21 21.41 -34.69 10.64
C VAL A 21 21.05 -33.29 11.12
N ALA A 22 22.04 -32.40 11.12
CA ALA A 22 21.81 -30.97 11.24
C ALA A 22 20.66 -30.63 10.29
N ALA A 23 19.57 -30.10 10.85
CA ALA A 23 18.41 -29.66 10.09
C ALA A 23 18.91 -28.93 8.85
N PRO A 24 18.36 -29.21 7.65
CA PRO A 24 18.72 -28.43 6.49
C PRO A 24 18.43 -26.99 6.85
N GLN A 25 19.49 -26.18 6.97
CA GLN A 25 19.37 -24.74 7.05
C GLN A 25 18.47 -24.36 5.88
N VAL A 26 17.30 -23.82 6.19
CA VAL A 26 16.40 -23.24 5.21
C VAL A 26 17.20 -22.12 4.57
N LYS A 27 17.89 -22.44 3.47
CA LYS A 27 18.45 -21.46 2.56
C LYS A 27 17.23 -20.75 2.00
N TYR A 28 16.84 -19.67 2.66
CA TYR A 28 15.96 -18.67 2.09
C TYR A 28 16.54 -18.37 0.72
N ALA A 29 15.78 -18.65 -0.34
CA ALA A 29 16.19 -18.29 -1.68
C ALA A 29 16.59 -16.82 -1.64
N VAL A 30 17.87 -16.57 -1.89
CA VAL A 30 18.53 -15.26 -1.80
C VAL A 30 18.06 -14.31 -2.90
N GLU A 31 17.05 -14.71 -3.69
CA GLU A 31 16.44 -13.92 -4.73
C GLU A 31 14.93 -13.76 -4.45
N ALA A 32 14.59 -13.27 -3.26
CA ALA A 32 13.39 -12.46 -3.10
C ALA A 32 13.67 -11.08 -3.72
N GLU A 33 13.99 -11.06 -5.01
CA GLU A 33 13.97 -9.83 -5.78
C GLU A 33 12.51 -9.37 -5.73
N ARG A 34 12.26 -8.29 -4.98
CA ARG A 34 10.98 -7.60 -5.04
C ARG A 34 10.74 -7.34 -6.52
N VAL A 35 9.77 -8.01 -7.12
CA VAL A 35 9.28 -7.62 -8.43
C VAL A 35 8.56 -6.30 -8.21
N THR A 36 9.32 -5.22 -8.25
CA THR A 36 8.77 -3.90 -8.52
C THR A 36 8.23 -4.00 -9.93
N THR A 37 6.90 -4.11 -10.06
CA THR A 37 6.23 -3.73 -11.30
C THR A 37 6.87 -2.42 -11.76
N GLN A 38 7.30 -2.35 -13.03
CA GLN A 38 8.03 -1.21 -13.58
C GLN A 38 7.37 0.07 -13.07
N ALA A 39 8.13 0.81 -12.27
CA ALA A 39 7.66 2.06 -11.72
C ALA A 39 7.24 2.92 -12.91
N LEU A 40 5.98 3.35 -12.94
CA LEU A 40 5.63 4.46 -13.81
C LEU A 40 6.59 5.59 -13.43
N GLU A 41 7.19 6.24 -14.44
CA GLU A 41 7.89 7.50 -14.23
C GLU A 41 6.96 8.46 -13.46
N PRO A 42 7.45 9.54 -12.84
CA PRO A 42 6.58 10.65 -12.50
C PRO A 42 5.93 11.17 -13.78
N VAL A 43 4.78 10.57 -14.05
CA VAL A 43 3.50 11.18 -14.29
C VAL A 43 3.59 12.69 -14.00
N MET A 44 3.66 13.55 -15.02
CA MET A 44 3.90 14.98 -14.80
C MET A 44 2.87 15.53 -13.80
N LEU A 45 3.32 16.28 -12.80
CA LEU A 45 2.42 16.91 -11.83
C LEU A 45 1.91 18.23 -12.42
N GLU A 46 0.62 18.32 -12.69
CA GLU A 46 -0.01 19.54 -13.22
C GLU A 46 -0.76 20.30 -12.13
N SER A 47 -0.35 21.54 -11.85
CA SER A 47 -0.96 22.39 -10.83
C SER A 47 -2.17 23.20 -11.30
N ALA A 48 -2.45 23.26 -12.61
CA ALA A 48 -3.40 24.23 -13.18
C ALA A 48 -4.80 24.16 -12.54
N GLU A 49 -5.33 22.96 -12.33
CA GLU A 49 -6.64 22.80 -11.71
C GLU A 49 -6.61 23.03 -10.19
N LEU A 50 -5.50 22.73 -9.52
CA LEU A 50 -5.31 23.05 -8.11
C LEU A 50 -5.26 24.57 -7.91
N ASP A 51 -4.52 25.27 -8.76
CA ASP A 51 -4.45 26.74 -8.77
C ASP A 51 -5.82 27.35 -9.02
N ASN A 52 -6.58 26.83 -10.00
CA ASN A 52 -7.94 27.25 -10.26
C ASN A 52 -8.86 27.00 -9.05
N ASP A 53 -8.81 25.81 -8.44
CA ASP A 53 -9.60 25.48 -7.24
C ASP A 53 -9.31 26.48 -6.09
N ILE A 54 -8.03 26.80 -5.85
CA ILE A 54 -7.61 27.73 -4.80
C ILE A 54 -8.06 29.15 -5.11
N ARG A 55 -7.79 29.65 -6.33
CA ARG A 55 -8.07 31.05 -6.69
C ARG A 55 -9.56 31.37 -6.80
N THR A 56 -10.37 30.40 -7.26
CA THR A 56 -11.78 30.65 -7.56
C THR A 56 -12.73 30.16 -6.47
N ARG A 57 -12.57 28.91 -6.01
CA ARG A 57 -13.54 28.25 -5.10
C ARG A 57 -13.14 28.37 -3.65
N PHE A 58 -11.85 28.40 -3.35
CA PHE A 58 -11.32 28.27 -2.00
C PHE A 58 -10.44 29.43 -1.53
N SER A 59 -10.49 30.56 -2.23
CA SER A 59 -9.64 31.73 -1.95
C SER A 59 -9.88 32.33 -0.57
N SER A 60 -11.10 32.20 -0.03
CA SER A 60 -11.43 32.62 1.34
C SER A 60 -10.87 31.69 2.43
N TYR A 61 -10.57 30.44 2.08
CA TYR A 61 -10.00 29.44 2.99
C TYR A 61 -8.47 29.39 2.90
N LEU A 62 -7.91 29.73 1.73
CA LEU A 62 -6.48 29.73 1.41
C LEU A 62 -6.11 31.02 0.64
N PRO A 63 -6.06 32.19 1.30
CA PRO A 63 -5.80 33.46 0.63
C PRO A 63 -4.33 33.70 0.28
N GLU A 64 -3.42 32.82 0.69
CA GLU A 64 -1.97 32.94 0.43
C GLU A 64 -1.68 32.80 -1.07
N THR A 65 -0.85 33.70 -1.61
CA THR A 65 -0.41 33.65 -3.02
C THR A 65 0.34 32.37 -3.37
N ASP A 66 1.00 31.79 -2.37
CA ASP A 66 1.91 30.65 -2.54
C ASP A 66 1.26 29.32 -2.10
N ALA A 67 -0.05 29.32 -1.82
CA ALA A 67 -0.79 28.14 -1.38
C ALA A 67 -0.67 26.99 -2.38
N THR A 68 -0.76 27.28 -3.68
CA THR A 68 -0.60 26.28 -4.75
C THR A 68 0.79 25.65 -4.69
N GLU A 69 1.84 26.45 -4.65
CA GLU A 69 3.23 25.96 -4.63
C GLU A 69 3.51 25.09 -3.39
N ASN A 70 3.07 25.56 -2.22
CA ASN A 70 3.23 24.83 -0.96
C ASN A 70 2.54 23.47 -1.00
N LEU A 71 1.30 23.40 -1.50
CA LEU A 71 0.59 22.14 -1.66
C LEU A 71 1.24 21.22 -2.68
N MET A 72 1.71 21.76 -3.81
CA MET A 72 2.43 21.00 -4.82
C MET A 72 3.72 20.39 -4.25
N ASN A 73 4.49 21.15 -3.46
CA ASN A 73 5.69 20.66 -2.79
C ASN A 73 5.39 19.51 -1.82
N VAL A 74 4.29 19.61 -1.05
CA VAL A 74 3.83 18.52 -0.19
C VAL A 74 3.50 17.29 -1.02
N ILE A 75 2.67 17.42 -2.06
CA ILE A 75 2.24 16.29 -2.90
C ILE A 75 3.46 15.63 -3.57
N GLN A 76 4.37 16.42 -4.14
CA GLN A 76 5.58 15.94 -4.80
C GLN A 76 6.49 15.19 -3.81
N THR A 77 6.69 15.73 -2.61
CA THR A 77 7.51 15.09 -1.57
C THR A 77 6.93 13.73 -1.18
N GLU A 78 5.62 13.64 -1.01
CA GLU A 78 4.99 12.38 -0.60
C GLU A 78 5.00 11.34 -1.72
N ILE A 79 4.73 11.76 -2.96
CA ILE A 79 4.88 10.87 -4.12
C ILE A 79 6.33 10.35 -4.21
N ALA A 80 7.33 11.20 -4.03
CA ALA A 80 8.74 10.80 -4.01
C ALA A 80 9.05 9.83 -2.84
N ASN A 81 8.54 10.12 -1.64
CA ASN A 81 8.75 9.32 -0.43
C ASN A 81 8.15 7.92 -0.53
N THR A 82 7.09 7.73 -1.33
CA THR A 82 6.57 6.38 -1.55
C THR A 82 7.59 5.45 -2.22
N ARG A 83 8.73 5.96 -2.76
CA ARG A 83 9.81 5.20 -3.43
C ARG A 83 9.31 4.23 -4.51
N ARG A 84 8.14 4.53 -5.05
CA ARG A 84 7.39 3.71 -6.01
C ARG A 84 7.44 4.27 -7.43
N PHE A 85 8.13 5.41 -7.60
CA PHE A 85 8.24 6.24 -8.81
C PHE A 85 9.70 6.68 -9.06
N THR A 86 10.69 5.77 -8.99
CA THR A 86 12.12 6.10 -9.24
C THR A 86 12.65 5.45 -10.51
N LYS A 87 13.36 6.25 -11.34
CA LYS A 87 13.73 6.01 -12.75
C LYS A 87 15.10 5.35 -12.98
N VAL A 88 15.26 4.68 -14.13
CA VAL A 88 16.49 4.68 -14.95
C VAL A 88 16.13 5.10 -16.37
N LEU A 89 16.89 6.05 -16.94
CA LEU A 89 16.59 6.82 -18.13
C LEU A 89 17.44 6.30 -19.30
N LEU A 90 16.87 5.50 -20.19
CA LEU A 90 17.47 5.17 -21.48
C LEU A 90 16.43 5.41 -22.58
N ASN A 91 16.62 6.53 -23.28
CA ASN A 91 15.95 6.94 -24.53
C ASN A 91 14.50 7.43 -24.39
N SER A 92 14.36 8.69 -23.99
CA SER A 92 13.21 9.53 -24.28
C SER A 92 13.00 9.65 -25.80
N SER A 93 12.06 8.89 -26.33
CA SER A 93 11.44 9.11 -27.64
C SER A 93 9.93 8.88 -27.53
N GLU A 94 9.24 9.99 -27.28
CA GLU A 94 7.87 10.41 -27.65
C GLU A 94 6.72 9.37 -27.70
N GLY A 95 5.67 9.64 -26.92
CA GLY A 95 4.31 9.47 -27.43
C GLY A 95 3.18 9.52 -26.40
N ASP A 96 3.26 8.67 -25.39
CA ASP A 96 2.19 8.49 -24.42
C ASP A 96 2.74 8.65 -23.00
N THR A 97 2.05 9.41 -22.15
CA THR A 97 2.48 9.63 -20.76
C THR A 97 1.27 9.70 -19.84
N TYR A 98 1.52 9.66 -18.53
CA TYR A 98 0.50 9.95 -17.55
C TYR A 98 0.75 11.34 -16.94
N ILE A 99 -0.28 11.98 -16.40
CA ILE A 99 -0.18 13.19 -15.56
C ILE A 99 -0.99 13.03 -14.26
N ILE A 100 -0.51 13.62 -13.16
CA ILE A 100 -1.22 13.66 -11.88
C ILE A 100 -1.73 15.08 -11.74
N GLN A 101 -3.03 15.19 -11.59
CA GLN A 101 -3.71 16.47 -11.44
C GLN A 101 -4.37 16.53 -10.05
N PRO A 102 -3.80 17.28 -9.11
CA PRO A 102 -4.40 17.47 -7.79
C PRO A 102 -5.62 18.38 -7.85
N ARG A 103 -6.62 18.08 -7.02
CA ARG A 103 -7.88 18.82 -6.90
C ARG A 103 -8.31 18.94 -5.46
N ILE A 104 -8.95 20.06 -5.13
CA ILE A 104 -9.68 20.23 -3.88
C ILE A 104 -11.17 20.11 -4.20
N GLU A 105 -11.81 19.08 -3.65
CA GLU A 105 -13.25 18.91 -3.86
C GLU A 105 -14.05 19.75 -2.87
N ARG A 106 -13.56 19.86 -1.63
CA ARG A 106 -14.30 20.48 -0.54
C ARG A 106 -13.40 20.96 0.59
N ILE A 107 -13.68 22.15 1.12
CA ILE A 107 -13.17 22.63 2.40
C ILE A 107 -14.37 23.14 3.19
N GLU A 108 -14.50 22.72 4.45
CA GLU A 108 -15.55 23.18 5.35
C GLU A 108 -14.97 23.46 6.73
N GLY A 109 -15.45 24.53 7.36
CA GLY A 109 -15.17 24.86 8.76
C GLY A 109 -16.46 25.02 9.54
N THR A 110 -16.56 24.33 10.67
CA THR A 110 -17.72 24.45 11.56
C THR A 110 -17.27 24.67 13.00
N VAL A 111 -18.00 25.52 13.73
CA VAL A 111 -17.84 25.72 15.16
C VAL A 111 -19.11 25.24 15.83
N ALA A 112 -19.00 24.26 16.72
CA ALA A 112 -20.12 23.71 17.47
C ALA A 112 -19.88 23.83 18.98
N ASN A 113 -20.95 24.05 19.75
CA ASN A 113 -20.86 24.00 21.22
C ASN A 113 -20.66 22.56 21.68
N ILE A 114 -19.87 22.37 22.75
CA ILE A 114 -19.70 21.05 23.37
C ILE A 114 -20.70 20.94 24.52
N GLN A 115 -21.72 20.09 24.37
CA GLN A 115 -22.78 19.96 25.38
C GLN A 115 -22.24 19.57 26.76
N SER A 116 -21.20 18.75 26.81
CA SER A 116 -20.56 18.29 28.05
C SER A 116 -19.56 19.27 28.65
N ASP A 117 -19.18 20.34 27.94
CA ASP A 117 -18.22 21.34 28.40
C ASP A 117 -18.63 22.74 27.89
N PRO A 118 -19.44 23.48 28.66
CA PRO A 118 -19.95 24.79 28.25
C PRO A 118 -18.85 25.85 28.17
N THR A 119 -17.66 25.59 28.71
CA THR A 119 -16.52 26.51 28.64
C THR A 119 -15.74 26.40 27.33
N ARG A 120 -16.06 25.41 26.49
CA ARG A 120 -15.37 25.14 25.22
C ARG A 120 -16.31 24.96 24.04
N LYS A 121 -15.80 25.29 22.86
CA LYS A 121 -16.41 24.98 21.56
C LYS A 121 -15.50 24.02 20.81
N ARG A 122 -16.08 23.22 19.92
CA ARG A 122 -15.34 22.38 18.99
C ARG A 122 -15.26 23.10 17.66
N PHE A 123 -14.05 23.38 17.21
CA PHE A 123 -13.82 23.72 15.83
C PHE A 123 -13.54 22.44 15.04
N THR A 124 -14.12 22.33 13.86
CA THR A 124 -13.95 21.21 12.95
C THR A 124 -13.62 21.72 11.57
N ALA A 125 -12.44 21.39 11.08
CA ALA A 125 -12.02 21.60 9.70
C ALA A 125 -12.14 20.27 8.95
N LYS A 126 -12.82 20.29 7.80
CA LYS A 126 -12.89 19.15 6.88
C LYS A 126 -12.29 19.52 5.54
N ALA A 127 -11.56 18.59 4.94
CA ALA A 127 -11.00 18.73 3.61
C ALA A 127 -11.20 17.42 2.85
N LYS A 128 -11.76 17.51 1.64
CA LYS A 128 -11.81 16.40 0.69
C LYS A 128 -10.97 16.78 -0.53
N VAL A 129 -10.00 15.93 -0.84
CA VAL A 129 -9.07 16.14 -1.95
C VAL A 129 -9.10 14.94 -2.89
N ARG A 130 -8.57 15.16 -4.09
CA ARG A 130 -8.45 14.14 -5.12
C ARG A 130 -7.14 14.29 -5.89
N LEU A 131 -6.54 13.18 -6.26
CA LEU A 131 -5.46 13.08 -7.23
C LEU A 131 -5.98 12.32 -8.45
N ASP A 132 -6.16 13.02 -9.57
CA ASP A 132 -6.55 12.40 -10.84
C ASP A 132 -5.31 11.94 -11.57
N VAL A 133 -5.31 10.70 -12.05
CA VAL A 133 -4.32 10.21 -12.99
C VAL A 133 -4.93 10.19 -14.37
N LEU A 134 -4.39 11.03 -15.23
CA LEU A 134 -4.81 11.15 -16.62
C LEU A 134 -3.76 10.51 -17.51
N PHE A 135 -4.20 9.84 -18.57
CA PHE A 135 -3.36 9.41 -19.67
C PHE A 135 -3.39 10.50 -20.75
N ILE A 136 -2.22 10.86 -21.26
CA ILE A 136 -2.05 11.78 -22.38
C ILE A 136 -1.51 10.98 -23.55
N ASN A 137 -2.28 10.95 -24.64
CA ASN A 137 -1.82 10.32 -25.87
C ASN A 137 -1.00 11.28 -26.74
N GLN A 138 -0.44 10.76 -27.82
CA GLN A 138 0.30 11.53 -28.85
C GLN A 138 -0.45 12.74 -29.43
N LYS A 139 -1.79 12.77 -29.34
CA LYS A 139 -2.63 13.88 -29.82
C LYS A 139 -2.93 14.90 -28.71
N ASN A 140 -2.25 14.80 -27.57
CA ASN A 140 -2.46 15.60 -26.36
C ASN A 140 -3.89 15.49 -25.79
N GLN A 141 -4.59 14.39 -26.06
CA GLN A 141 -5.90 14.12 -25.50
C GLN A 141 -5.74 13.52 -24.10
N LYS A 142 -6.42 14.12 -23.12
CA LYS A 142 -6.41 13.69 -21.73
C LYS A 142 -7.58 12.74 -21.47
N GLU A 143 -7.27 11.54 -21.00
CA GLU A 143 -8.26 10.56 -20.55
C GLU A 143 -8.09 10.28 -19.06
N LEU A 144 -9.17 10.37 -18.28
CA LEU A 144 -9.13 10.01 -16.87
C LEU A 144 -9.03 8.50 -16.71
N VAL A 145 -7.92 8.04 -16.15
CA VAL A 145 -7.67 6.62 -15.90
C VAL A 145 -8.25 6.23 -14.55
N LYS A 146 -7.92 7.02 -13.52
CA LYS A 146 -8.34 6.76 -12.14
C LYS A 146 -8.17 7.98 -11.26
N SER A 147 -9.00 8.07 -10.23
CA SER A 147 -8.89 9.10 -9.19
C SER A 147 -8.65 8.45 -7.83
N PHE A 148 -7.81 9.08 -7.01
CA PHE A 148 -7.53 8.69 -5.63
C PHE A 148 -8.00 9.81 -4.70
N TYR A 149 -8.73 9.45 -3.65
CA TYR A 149 -9.43 10.41 -2.81
C TYR A 149 -9.08 10.22 -1.36
N ASP A 150 -9.16 11.31 -0.60
CA ASP A 150 -9.18 11.24 0.84
C ASP A 150 -10.06 12.36 1.42
N ASP A 151 -10.75 12.05 2.53
CA ASP A 151 -11.56 13.00 3.30
C ASP A 151 -11.03 13.02 4.73
N ARG A 152 -10.50 14.17 5.15
CA ARG A 152 -9.92 14.35 6.48
C ARG A 152 -10.71 15.36 7.29
N LYS A 153 -10.85 15.02 8.57
CA LYS A 153 -11.49 15.83 9.58
C LYS A 153 -10.50 16.08 10.71
N LEU A 154 -10.21 17.36 10.97
CA LEU A 154 -9.45 17.80 12.13
C LEU A 154 -10.40 18.49 13.10
N GLU A 155 -10.31 18.14 14.38
CA GLU A 155 -11.10 18.74 15.44
C GLU A 155 -10.18 19.30 16.52
N ASP A 156 -10.52 20.46 17.05
CA ASP A 156 -9.88 21.00 18.25
C ASP A 156 -10.90 21.68 19.17
N ARG A 157 -10.56 21.72 20.46
CA ARG A 157 -11.37 22.36 21.50
C ARG A 157 -10.83 23.75 21.79
N VAL A 158 -11.62 24.76 21.46
CA VAL A 158 -11.29 26.17 21.67
C VAL A 158 -12.11 26.73 22.82
N SER A 159 -11.61 27.77 23.48
CA SER A 159 -12.37 28.47 24.53
C SER A 159 -13.69 28.98 23.98
N ALA A 160 -14.79 28.82 24.72
CA ALA A 160 -16.11 29.30 24.31
C ALA A 160 -16.16 30.84 24.18
N LYS A 161 -15.32 31.53 24.97
CA LYS A 161 -15.13 32.98 24.94
C LYS A 161 -14.14 33.44 23.86
N GLY A 162 -13.26 32.55 23.42
CA GLY A 162 -12.29 32.84 22.36
C GLY A 162 -12.92 32.65 20.98
N GLN A 163 -12.72 33.61 20.08
CA GLN A 163 -12.95 33.38 18.66
C GLN A 163 -11.62 32.98 18.02
N LEU A 164 -11.62 31.89 17.24
CA LEU A 164 -10.47 31.60 16.39
C LEU A 164 -10.31 32.73 15.37
N SER A 165 -9.09 33.26 15.28
CA SER A 165 -8.74 34.23 14.25
C SER A 165 -8.84 33.61 12.85
N ALA A 166 -8.84 34.44 11.81
CA ALA A 166 -8.87 33.95 10.44
C ALA A 166 -7.64 33.07 10.14
N GLU A 167 -6.47 33.50 10.62
CA GLU A 167 -5.18 32.84 10.45
C GLU A 167 -5.18 31.47 11.15
N GLN A 168 -5.75 31.37 12.35
CA GLN A 168 -5.86 30.10 13.06
C GLN A 168 -6.77 29.11 12.31
N LYS A 169 -7.90 29.58 11.76
CA LYS A 169 -8.79 28.72 10.95
C LYS A 169 -8.11 28.27 9.67
N GLN A 170 -7.39 29.17 9.00
CA GLN A 170 -6.60 28.87 7.80
C GLN A 170 -5.57 27.76 8.08
N GLU A 171 -4.86 27.82 9.21
CA GLU A 171 -3.91 26.77 9.58
C GLU A 171 -4.59 25.40 9.71
N TYR A 172 -5.78 25.35 10.32
CA TYR A 172 -6.55 24.11 10.39
C TYR A 172 -6.98 23.58 9.02
N TYR A 173 -7.41 24.45 8.11
CA TYR A 173 -7.75 24.04 6.74
C TYR A 173 -6.52 23.51 6.01
N ARG A 174 -5.40 24.23 6.07
CA ARG A 174 -4.13 23.84 5.47
C ARG A 174 -3.65 22.48 5.97
N ARG A 175 -3.69 22.25 7.29
CA ARG A 175 -3.34 20.96 7.89
C ARG A 175 -4.26 19.83 7.42
N ALA A 176 -5.57 20.08 7.34
CA ALA A 176 -6.53 19.08 6.88
C ALA A 176 -6.25 18.71 5.41
N ILE A 177 -6.02 19.70 4.55
CA ILE A 177 -5.71 19.52 3.12
C ILE A 177 -4.38 18.78 2.92
N ASN A 178 -3.31 19.20 3.61
CA ASN A 178 -2.00 18.53 3.56
C ASN A 178 -2.10 17.07 3.97
N THR A 179 -2.83 16.78 5.05
CA THR A 179 -3.02 15.42 5.54
C THR A 179 -3.83 14.58 4.53
N ALA A 180 -4.84 15.18 3.90
CA ALA A 180 -5.65 14.50 2.90
C ALA A 180 -4.82 14.19 1.63
N PHE A 181 -4.02 15.14 1.16
CA PHE A 181 -3.17 14.93 -0.03
C PHE A 181 -2.07 13.90 0.21
N ARG A 182 -1.45 13.91 1.40
CA ARG A 182 -0.54 12.84 1.86
C ARG A 182 -1.17 11.47 1.71
N SER A 183 -2.35 11.31 2.30
CA SER A 183 -3.06 10.03 2.27
C SER A 183 -3.51 9.63 0.86
N ALA A 184 -3.91 10.60 0.02
CA ALA A 184 -4.26 10.35 -1.38
C ALA A 184 -3.03 9.94 -2.20
N ALA A 185 -1.86 10.55 -1.95
CA ALA A 185 -0.60 10.18 -2.59
C ALA A 185 -0.15 8.76 -2.20
N ASP A 186 -0.32 8.38 -0.94
CA ASP A 186 -0.08 7.00 -0.49
C ASP A 186 -1.00 5.99 -1.20
N GLN A 187 -2.30 6.32 -1.31
CA GLN A 187 -3.25 5.48 -2.05
C GLN A 187 -2.88 5.38 -3.53
N LEU A 188 -2.44 6.48 -4.15
CA LEU A 188 -1.97 6.53 -5.52
C LEU A 188 -0.74 5.62 -5.71
N GLY A 189 0.27 5.73 -4.84
CA GLY A 189 1.46 4.87 -4.88
C GLY A 189 1.10 3.39 -4.71
N ASN A 190 0.17 3.08 -3.80
CA ASN A 190 -0.37 1.73 -3.64
C ASN A 190 -1.16 1.23 -4.86
N GLY A 191 -1.82 2.12 -5.59
CA GLY A 191 -2.59 1.81 -6.79
C GLY A 191 -1.70 1.41 -7.96
N PHE A 192 -0.60 2.15 -8.18
CA PHE A 192 0.25 2.01 -9.36
C PHE A 192 1.45 1.10 -9.18
N ASN A 193 2.06 1.06 -7.99
CA ASN A 193 3.17 0.17 -7.71
C ASN A 193 2.91 -0.59 -6.41
N PRO A 194 2.00 -1.58 -6.46
CA PRO A 194 1.74 -2.43 -5.32
C PRO A 194 3.02 -3.18 -4.89
N SER A 195 3.35 -3.12 -3.61
CA SER A 195 4.40 -3.94 -3.04
C SER A 195 3.91 -5.38 -2.94
N TYR A 196 4.76 -6.31 -3.37
CA TYR A 196 4.50 -7.73 -3.30
C TYR A 196 5.51 -8.44 -2.41
N GLU A 197 5.02 -9.40 -1.63
CA GLU A 197 5.87 -10.50 -1.16
C GLU A 197 5.83 -11.60 -2.20
N MET A 198 7.00 -12.09 -2.58
CA MET A 198 7.15 -13.16 -3.55
C MET A 198 7.26 -14.49 -2.83
N GLY A 199 6.75 -15.54 -3.45
CA GLY A 199 6.83 -16.88 -2.91
C GLY A 199 6.71 -17.93 -3.99
N ILE A 200 6.58 -19.18 -3.57
CA ILE A 200 6.39 -20.32 -4.46
C ILE A 200 5.25 -21.21 -3.96
N VAL A 201 4.54 -21.83 -4.89
CA VAL A 201 3.65 -22.95 -4.57
C VAL A 201 4.51 -24.13 -4.16
N SER A 202 4.48 -24.50 -2.88
CA SER A 202 5.27 -25.62 -2.35
C SER A 202 4.58 -26.96 -2.59
N LYS A 203 3.25 -26.99 -2.59
CA LYS A 203 2.45 -28.20 -2.81
C LYS A 203 1.08 -27.86 -3.36
N VAL A 204 0.54 -28.72 -4.23
CA VAL A 204 -0.86 -28.67 -4.65
C VAL A 204 -1.59 -29.93 -4.18
N SER A 205 -2.76 -29.77 -3.57
CA SER A 205 -3.61 -30.89 -3.15
C SER A 205 -5.06 -30.62 -3.52
N GLY A 206 -5.54 -31.26 -4.60
CA GLY A 206 -6.84 -30.94 -5.18
C GLY A 206 -6.90 -29.48 -5.61
N ARG A 207 -7.86 -28.72 -5.05
CA ARG A 207 -7.99 -27.26 -5.28
C ARG A 207 -7.30 -26.39 -4.24
N ILE A 208 -6.53 -26.98 -3.34
CA ILE A 208 -5.79 -26.26 -2.30
C ILE A 208 -4.33 -26.13 -2.73
N ALA A 209 -3.84 -24.89 -2.74
CA ALA A 209 -2.43 -24.60 -2.92
C ALA A 209 -1.81 -24.29 -1.55
N TYR A 210 -0.65 -24.88 -1.29
CA TYR A 210 0.24 -24.52 -0.19
C TYR A 210 1.37 -23.68 -0.76
N VAL A 211 1.69 -22.60 -0.06
CA VAL A 211 2.59 -21.56 -0.54
C VAL A 211 3.61 -21.24 0.53
N GLN A 212 4.88 -21.19 0.14
CA GLN A 212 5.95 -20.66 0.95
C GLN A 212 6.18 -19.20 0.58
N ILE A 213 5.97 -18.29 1.53
CA ILE A 213 6.01 -16.83 1.33
C ILE A 213 6.18 -16.13 2.69
N ASN A 214 6.80 -14.95 2.70
CA ASN A 214 6.87 -14.15 3.92
C ASN A 214 5.46 -13.63 4.30
N THR A 215 4.93 -14.08 5.43
CA THR A 215 3.57 -13.76 5.87
C THR A 215 3.48 -12.63 6.88
N SER A 216 4.61 -12.10 7.36
CA SER A 216 4.67 -11.09 8.44
C SER A 216 3.82 -9.86 8.17
N ARG A 217 3.79 -9.38 6.91
CA ARG A 217 2.98 -8.23 6.47
C ARG A 217 1.54 -8.62 6.14
N LEU A 218 1.33 -9.80 5.56
CA LEU A 218 -0.01 -10.30 5.21
C LEU A 218 -0.88 -10.51 6.45
N LEU A 219 -0.29 -10.99 7.56
CA LEU A 219 -0.98 -11.19 8.84
C LEU A 219 -1.57 -9.90 9.41
N LYS A 220 -0.92 -8.76 9.15
CA LYS A 220 -1.36 -7.44 9.61
C LYS A 220 -2.46 -6.82 8.73
N MET A 221 -2.75 -7.40 7.56
CA MET A 221 -3.76 -6.87 6.63
C MET A 221 -5.18 -7.38 6.96
N PRO A 222 -6.24 -6.61 6.67
CA PRO A 222 -7.60 -7.10 6.77
C PRO A 222 -7.84 -8.33 5.89
N LYS A 223 -8.50 -9.38 6.40
CA LYS A 223 -8.77 -10.64 5.66
C LYS A 223 -9.36 -10.44 4.26
N LYS A 224 -10.23 -9.44 4.07
CA LYS A 224 -10.84 -9.12 2.76
C LYS A 224 -9.84 -8.61 1.71
N GLN A 225 -8.68 -8.14 2.13
CA GLN A 225 -7.61 -7.62 1.27
C GLN A 225 -6.46 -8.62 1.08
N GLN A 226 -6.44 -9.70 1.85
CA GLN A 226 -5.44 -10.74 1.72
C GLN A 226 -5.76 -11.61 0.49
N ALA A 227 -4.93 -11.51 -0.54
CA ALA A 227 -5.02 -12.33 -1.74
C ALA A 227 -3.62 -12.65 -2.25
N VAL A 228 -3.48 -13.84 -2.82
CA VAL A 228 -2.22 -14.30 -3.42
C VAL A 228 -2.52 -14.64 -4.87
N GLU A 229 -1.67 -14.19 -5.78
CA GLU A 229 -1.78 -14.46 -7.21
C GLU A 229 -0.67 -15.42 -7.61
N VAL A 230 -1.01 -16.46 -8.37
CA VAL A 230 -0.04 -17.30 -9.07
C VAL A 230 0.28 -16.61 -10.38
N ILE A 231 1.57 -16.48 -10.70
CA ILE A 231 2.05 -15.73 -11.86
C ILE A 231 3.01 -16.56 -12.71
N ASP A 232 3.12 -16.21 -13.99
CA ASP A 232 4.19 -16.68 -14.87
C ASP A 232 5.44 -15.80 -14.78
N ASP A 233 6.46 -16.13 -15.58
CA ASP A 233 7.72 -15.37 -15.65
C ASP A 233 7.54 -13.95 -16.21
N ASP A 234 6.46 -13.70 -16.96
CA ASP A 234 6.07 -12.39 -17.51
C ASP A 234 5.18 -11.59 -16.53
N ASN A 235 5.03 -12.03 -15.28
CA ASN A 235 4.17 -11.44 -14.25
C ASN A 235 2.66 -11.42 -14.57
N ARG A 236 2.21 -12.25 -15.51
CA ARG A 236 0.78 -12.42 -15.83
C ARG A 236 0.13 -13.32 -14.80
N VAL A 237 -1.08 -12.96 -14.38
CA VAL A 237 -1.82 -13.71 -13.37
C VAL A 237 -2.45 -14.96 -13.98
N LEU A 238 -1.97 -16.12 -13.57
CA LEU A 238 -2.45 -17.44 -13.96
C LEU A 238 -3.62 -17.91 -13.09
N ALA A 239 -3.58 -17.59 -11.80
CA ALA A 239 -4.62 -17.98 -10.85
C ALA A 239 -4.64 -17.04 -9.64
N THR A 240 -5.74 -17.06 -8.89
CA THR A 240 -5.87 -16.37 -7.60
C THR A 240 -6.11 -17.40 -6.49
N ILE A 241 -5.34 -17.32 -5.41
CA ILE A 241 -5.52 -18.11 -4.19
C ILE A 241 -6.27 -17.23 -3.18
N ALA A 242 -7.43 -17.70 -2.75
CA ALA A 242 -8.31 -17.04 -1.79
C ALA A 242 -8.62 -17.97 -0.61
N GLU A 243 -9.45 -17.50 0.34
CA GLU A 243 -9.78 -18.24 1.57
C GLU A 243 -8.53 -18.63 2.36
N LEU A 244 -7.63 -17.66 2.52
CA LEU A 244 -6.28 -17.90 3.02
C LEU A 244 -6.27 -18.32 4.50
N VAL A 245 -5.54 -19.40 4.78
CA VAL A 245 -5.09 -19.80 6.10
C VAL A 245 -3.60 -19.50 6.17
N ILE A 246 -3.24 -18.48 6.95
CA ILE A 246 -1.89 -17.94 7.03
C ILE A 246 -1.20 -18.47 8.28
N GLY A 247 -0.04 -19.12 8.10
CA GLY A 247 0.87 -19.53 9.15
C GLY A 247 2.16 -18.69 9.13
N ASP A 248 3.13 -19.06 9.97
CA ASP A 248 4.44 -18.42 9.97
C ASP A 248 5.26 -18.89 8.76
N GLY A 249 5.64 -17.96 7.88
CA GLY A 249 6.40 -18.24 6.65
C GLY A 249 5.69 -19.06 5.57
N SER A 250 4.39 -19.35 5.74
CA SER A 250 3.61 -20.13 4.77
C SER A 250 2.13 -19.79 4.82
N LEU A 251 1.42 -20.07 3.73
CA LEU A 251 -0.03 -19.96 3.67
C LEU A 251 -0.63 -21.10 2.84
N SER A 252 -1.92 -21.33 3.03
CA SER A 252 -2.69 -22.23 2.16
C SER A 252 -4.03 -21.59 1.82
N GLY A 253 -4.60 -21.99 0.69
CA GLY A 253 -5.91 -21.49 0.28
C GLY A 253 -6.42 -22.19 -0.97
N LYS A 254 -7.67 -21.91 -1.32
CA LYS A 254 -8.26 -22.42 -2.56
C LYS A 254 -7.82 -21.57 -3.73
N PHE A 255 -7.33 -22.19 -4.79
CA PHE A 255 -6.95 -21.48 -6.00
C PHE A 255 -8.02 -21.55 -7.09
N TYR A 256 -8.10 -20.48 -7.86
CA TYR A 256 -9.04 -20.27 -8.96
C TYR A 256 -8.24 -19.86 -10.20
N GLU A 257 -8.15 -20.77 -11.16
CA GLU A 257 -7.39 -20.58 -12.41
C GLU A 257 -8.09 -19.59 -13.35
N LYS A 258 -7.29 -18.80 -14.07
CA LYS A 258 -7.74 -17.93 -15.16
C LYS A 258 -7.33 -18.55 -16.49
N SER A 259 -8.21 -18.46 -17.48
CA SER A 259 -7.90 -18.72 -18.90
C SER A 259 -7.26 -20.09 -19.19
N GLY A 260 -7.64 -21.14 -18.45
CA GLY A 260 -7.15 -22.51 -18.70
C GLY A 260 -5.69 -22.78 -18.28
N ALA A 261 -5.06 -21.87 -17.55
CA ALA A 261 -3.74 -22.09 -16.97
C ALA A 261 -3.80 -23.13 -15.84
N THR A 262 -2.74 -23.92 -15.65
CA THR A 262 -2.65 -24.91 -14.56
C THR A 262 -1.71 -24.45 -13.45
N VAL A 263 -2.19 -24.40 -12.21
CA VAL A 263 -1.33 -24.16 -11.04
C VAL A 263 -0.54 -25.43 -10.74
N LYS A 264 0.79 -25.30 -10.68
CA LYS A 264 1.72 -26.41 -10.41
C LYS A 264 2.65 -26.08 -9.25
N GLU A 265 3.20 -27.13 -8.65
CA GLU A 265 4.28 -26.99 -7.67
C GLU A 265 5.48 -26.27 -8.30
N GLY A 266 6.14 -25.42 -7.52
CA GLY A 266 7.20 -24.53 -7.98
C GLY A 266 6.72 -23.28 -8.73
N ALA A 267 5.41 -23.11 -8.98
CA ALA A 267 4.91 -21.89 -9.62
C ALA A 267 5.17 -20.66 -8.72
N LYS A 268 5.56 -19.55 -9.36
CA LYS A 268 5.78 -18.27 -8.68
C LYS A 268 4.45 -17.72 -8.19
N VAL A 269 4.47 -17.14 -7.00
CA VAL A 269 3.34 -16.40 -6.47
C VAL A 269 3.76 -15.02 -5.99
N ARG A 270 2.78 -14.12 -5.95
CA ARG A 270 2.92 -12.81 -5.33
C ARG A 270 1.72 -12.52 -4.44
N ALA A 271 1.97 -11.93 -3.29
CA ALA A 271 0.92 -11.47 -2.39
C ALA A 271 1.04 -9.96 -2.20
N LYS A 272 -0.05 -9.24 -2.42
CA LYS A 272 -0.07 -7.78 -2.30
C LYS A 272 0.01 -7.40 -0.81
N VAL A 273 1.04 -6.64 -0.43
CA VAL A 273 1.31 -6.24 0.98
C VAL A 273 1.31 -4.73 1.21
N ASN A 274 0.56 -4.01 0.37
CA ASN A 274 0.53 -2.55 0.39
C ASN A 274 0.18 -1.95 1.75
N GLY A 275 1.00 -0.98 2.17
CA GLY A 275 0.58 0.11 3.05
C GLY A 275 0.10 -0.32 4.42
N LEU A 276 0.89 -1.10 5.14
CA LEU A 276 0.91 -0.99 6.59
C LEU A 276 2.17 -0.18 6.89
N SER A 277 1.98 1.06 7.36
CA SER A 277 3.05 1.74 8.09
C SER A 277 3.61 0.75 9.12
N GLU A 278 4.94 0.71 9.25
CA GLU A 278 5.59 -0.05 10.33
C GLU A 278 4.95 0.22 11.69
#